data_AF-A0AAD8FQV0-F1
#
_entry.id   AF-A0AAD8FQV0-F1
#
_cell.length_a   1.000
_cell.length_b   1.000
_cell.length_c   1.000
_cell.angle_alpha   90.00
_cell.angle_beta   90.00
_cell.angle_gamma   90.00
#
_symmetry.space_group_name_H-M   'P 1'
#
loop_
_entity.id
_entity.type
_entity.pdbx_description
1 polymer ?
#
loop_
_entity_poly.entity_id
_entity_poly.type
_entity_poly.pdbx_seq_one_letter_code
_entity_poly.pdbx_strand_id
1 'polypeptide(L)' 'MQQVLEYALDRAEYTVESARQRPPKRRSSSSGRKSLYQKLYELYLEECEKEPEIKKLRRNVNLLEKLVMQETVSCLVVN' A
#
# COMPACT_ATOMS: atom_id res chain seq x y z
N MET A 1 33.61 6.01 17.18
CA MET A 1 32.54 6.93 16.72
C MET A 1 32.18 6.75 15.25
N GLN A 2 33.14 6.72 14.32
CA GLN A 2 32.84 6.59 12.87
C GLN A 2 31.99 5.36 12.50
N GLN A 3 32.33 4.17 13.02
CA GLN A 3 31.57 2.93 12.75
C GLN A 3 30.11 2.99 13.23
N VAL A 4 29.82 3.72 14.32
CA VAL A 4 28.45 3.87 14.84
C VAL A 4 27.63 4.78 13.94
N LEU A 5 28.27 5.83 13.40
CA LEU A 5 27.63 6.75 12.45
C LEU A 5 27.32 6.05 11.12
N GLU A 6 28.28 5.28 10.60
CA GLU A 6 28.13 4.51 9.35
C GLU A 6 26.99 3.48 9.47
N TYR A 7 26.97 2.70 10.55
CA TYR A 7 25.87 1.77 10.83
C TYR A 7 24.50 2.47 10.94
N ALA A 8 24.44 3.66 11.55
CA ALA A 8 23.20 4.41 11.68
C ALA A 8 22.68 4.92 10.32
N LEU A 9 23.59 5.33 9.43
CA LEU A 9 23.24 5.75 8.07
C LEU A 9 22.72 4.57 7.24
N ASP A 10 23.42 3.44 7.24
CA ASP A 10 22.99 2.24 6.53
C ASP A 10 21.62 1.76 7.01
N ARG A 11 21.39 1.79 8.32
CA ARG A 11 20.11 1.39 8.91
C ARG A 11 18.98 2.37 8.55
N ALA A 12 19.28 3.67 8.48
CA ALA A 12 18.32 4.68 8.05
C ALA A 12 17.96 4.48 6.57
N GLU A 13 18.95 4.26 5.71
CA GLU A 13 18.76 4.03 4.29
C GLU A 13 17.94 2.74 4.04
N TYR A 14 18.30 1.64 4.70
CA TYR A 14 17.52 0.39 4.65
C TYR A 14 16.07 0.58 5.08
N THR A 15 15.82 1.37 6.13
CA THR A 15 14.46 1.65 6.61
C THR A 15 13.67 2.49 5.60
N VAL A 16 14.33 3.45 4.96
CA VAL A 16 13.72 4.27 3.91
C VAL A 16 13.43 3.44 2.66
N GLU A 17 14.37 2.60 2.23
CA GLU A 17 14.20 1.72 1.08
C GLU A 17 13.10 0.69 1.31
N SER A 18 13.11 -0.02 2.44
CA SER A 18 12.06 -0.99 2.79
C SER A 18 10.68 -0.32 2.90
N ALA A 19 10.61 0.90 3.43
CA ALA A 19 9.36 1.67 3.44
C ALA A 19 8.93 2.17 2.05
N ARG A 20 9.86 2.30 1.10
CA ARG A 20 9.61 2.69 -0.30
C ARG A 20 9.36 1.51 -1.24
N GLN A 21 9.63 0.27 -0.82
CA GLN A 21 9.39 -0.91 -1.64
C GLN A 21 7.89 -0.98 -1.97
N ARG A 22 7.58 -0.59 -3.22
CA ARG A 22 6.24 -0.77 -3.78
C ARG A 22 5.93 -2.26 -3.81
N PRO A 23 4.68 -2.66 -3.53
CA PRO A 23 4.27 -4.04 -3.74
C PRO A 23 4.66 -4.54 -5.14
N PRO A 24 5.10 -5.81 -5.25
CA PRO A 24 5.39 -6.40 -6.54
C PRO A 24 4.12 -6.39 -7.41
N LYS A 25 4.26 -5.95 -8.68
CA LYS A 25 3.18 -5.99 -9.67
C LYS A 25 2.73 -7.44 -9.84
N ARG A 26 1.51 -7.76 -9.39
CA ARG A 26 0.92 -9.09 -9.64
C ARG A 26 0.42 -9.16 -11.08
N ARG A 27 0.52 -10.35 -11.68
CA ARG A 27 -0.14 -10.67 -12.95
C ARG A 27 -1.65 -10.61 -12.73
N SER A 28 -2.37 -9.91 -13.60
CA SER A 28 -3.83 -9.80 -13.55
C SER A 28 -4.44 -11.20 -13.60
N SER A 29 -5.13 -11.61 -12.54
CA SER A 29 -5.91 -12.85 -12.55
C SER A 29 -7.27 -12.62 -13.22
N SER A 30 -7.78 -13.69 -13.82
CA SER A 30 -8.78 -13.76 -14.90
C SER A 30 -10.17 -13.18 -14.61
N SER A 31 -10.93 -13.06 -15.73
CA SER A 31 -12.30 -12.59 -16.02
C SER A 31 -13.47 -12.89 -15.04
N GLY A 32 -13.22 -13.33 -13.81
CA GLY A 32 -14.24 -13.56 -12.78
C GLY A 32 -14.50 -12.34 -11.87
N ARG A 33 -15.49 -12.47 -10.98
CA ARG A 33 -15.71 -11.50 -9.89
C ARG A 33 -14.49 -11.48 -8.96
N LYS A 34 -13.85 -10.31 -8.81
CA LYS A 34 -12.72 -10.13 -7.92
C LYS A 34 -13.13 -10.29 -6.46
N SER A 35 -12.34 -11.02 -5.68
CA SER A 35 -12.54 -11.11 -4.23
C SER A 35 -12.24 -9.78 -3.54
N LEU A 36 -12.75 -9.56 -2.32
CA LEU A 36 -12.44 -8.37 -1.52
C LEU A 36 -10.92 -8.16 -1.40
N TYR A 37 -10.16 -9.22 -1.13
CA TYR A 37 -8.71 -9.16 -1.06
C TYR A 37 -8.08 -8.71 -2.38
N GLN A 38 -8.52 -9.24 -3.52
CA GLN A 38 -8.01 -8.83 -4.83
C GLN A 38 -8.29 -7.35 -5.09
N LYS A 39 -9.50 -6.88 -4.79
CA LYS A 39 -9.88 -5.47 -4.96
C LYS A 39 -9.04 -4.54 -4.07
N LEU A 40 -8.89 -4.89 -2.79
CA LEU A 40 -8.06 -4.11 -1.86
C LEU A 40 -6.59 -4.09 -2.29
N TYR A 41 -6.06 -5.20 -2.81
CA TYR A 41 -4.68 -5.28 -3.27
C TYR A 41 -4.43 -4.49 -4.56
N GLU A 42 -5.39 -4.49 -5.49
CA GLU A 42 -5.34 -3.63 -6.69
C GLU A 42 -5.41 -2.15 -6.31
N LEU A 43 -6.33 -1.78 -5.42
CA LEU A 43 -6.42 -0.41 -4.89
C LEU A 43 -5.13 -0.01 -4.18
N TYR A 44 -4.53 -0.90 -3.39
CA TYR A 44 -3.24 -0.68 -2.75
C TYR A 44 -2.14 -0.36 -3.76
N LEU A 45 -2.05 -1.14 -4.85
CA LEU A 45 -1.08 -0.92 -5.93
C LEU A 45 -1.28 0.46 -6.59
N GLU A 46 -2.53 0.78 -6.95
CA GLU A 46 -2.90 2.04 -7.58
C GLU A 46 -2.54 3.24 -6.68
N GLU A 47 -2.87 3.16 -5.39
CA GLU A 47 -2.57 4.21 -4.42
C GLU A 47 -1.07 4.34 -4.13
N CYS A 48 -0.26 3.29 -4.36
CA CYS A 48 1.21 3.36 -4.27
C CYS A 48 1.89 3.98 -5.51
N GLU A 49 1.21 4.00 -6.66
CA GLU A 49 1.69 4.64 -7.88
C GLU A 49 1.43 6.16 -7.85
N LYS A 50 0.39 6.61 -7.16
CA LYS A 50 0.01 8.03 -7.05
C LYS A 50 0.92 8.82 -6.11
N GLU A 51 1.36 10.01 -6.54
CA GLU A 51 2.26 10.87 -5.76
C GLU A 51 1.51 11.73 -4.72
N PRO A 52 1.72 11.52 -3.41
CA PRO A 52 0.88 12.12 -2.38
C PRO A 52 0.89 13.65 -2.44
N GLU A 53 -0.30 14.27 -2.42
CA GLU A 53 -0.48 15.74 -2.38
C GLU A 53 0.31 16.38 -1.24
N ILE A 54 0.40 15.67 -0.11
CA ILE A 54 1.21 16.07 1.03
C ILE A 54 2.29 15.01 1.20
N LYS A 55 3.56 15.39 1.02
CA LYS A 55 4.74 14.48 1.04
C LYS A 55 4.85 13.57 2.27
N LYS A 56 4.14 13.86 3.36
CA LYS A 56 4.12 13.06 4.60
C LYS A 56 2.94 12.09 4.71
N LEU A 57 1.89 12.24 3.89
CA LEU A 57 0.71 11.39 3.95
C LEU A 57 0.82 10.25 2.94
N ARG A 58 0.54 9.03 3.39
CA ARG A 58 0.47 7.88 2.49
C ARG A 58 -0.94 7.74 1.95
N ARG A 59 -1.08 7.64 0.62
CA ARG A 59 -2.38 7.39 -0.02
C ARG A 59 -2.83 5.93 0.12
N ASN A 60 -1.91 5.01 0.35
CA ASN A 60 -2.18 3.57 0.43
C ASN A 60 -2.80 3.09 1.77
N VAL A 61 -3.48 3.97 2.49
CA VAL A 61 -4.22 3.68 3.73
C VAL A 61 -5.73 3.76 3.50
N ASN A 62 -6.51 3.27 4.46
CA ASN A 62 -7.98 3.31 4.44
C ASN A 62 -8.59 2.70 3.17
N LEU A 63 -7.95 1.65 2.65
CA LEU A 63 -8.33 1.01 1.39
C LEU A 63 -9.75 0.44 1.43
N LEU A 64 -10.19 -0.05 2.59
CA LEU A 64 -11.54 -0.58 2.75
C LEU A 64 -12.60 0.54 2.68
N GLU A 65 -12.38 1.66 3.36
CA GLU A 65 -13.28 2.83 3.29
C GLU A 65 -13.39 3.32 1.84
N LYS A 66 -12.26 3.45 1.14
CA LYS A 66 -12.21 3.84 -0.27
C LYS A 66 -12.95 2.84 -1.16
N LEU A 67 -12.80 1.54 -0.93
CA LEU A 67 -13.50 0.52 -1.70
C LEU A 67 -15.01 0.56 -1.46
N VAL A 68 -15.46 0.82 -0.22
CA VAL A 68 -16.88 0.99 0.14
C VAL A 68 -17.48 2.28 -0.45
N MET A 69 -16.66 3.32 -0.68
CA MET A 69 -17.12 4.51 -1.41
C MET A 69 -17.23 4.27 -2.92
N GLN A 70 -16.35 3.46 -3.50
CA GLN A 70 -16.32 3.16 -4.94
C GLN A 70 -17.37 2.13 -5.35
N GLU A 71 -17.60 1.13 -4.53
CA GLU A 71 -18.57 0.08 -4.75
C GLU A 71 -19.66 0.19 -3.69
N THR A 72 -20.94 0.04 -4.06
CA THR A 72 -22.02 -0.19 -3.08
C THR A 72 -21.86 -1.58 -2.47
N VAL A 73 -20.81 -1.77 -1.67
CA VAL A 73 -20.55 -3.03 -0.98
C VAL A 73 -21.65 -3.19 0.07
N SER A 74 -22.33 -4.34 0.09
CA SER A 74 -23.24 -4.68 1.18
C SER A 74 -22.43 -4.85 2.46
N CYS A 75 -22.44 -3.83 3.33
CA CYS A 75 -21.58 -3.68 4.52
C CYS A 75 -21.94 -4.59 5.70
N LEU A 76 -22.09 -5.90 5.52
CA LEU A 76 -22.28 -6.79 6.68
C LEU A 76 -20.91 -7.16 7.29
N VAL A 77 -20.47 -6.40 8.28
CA VAL A 77 -19.39 -6.78 9.20
C VAL A 77 -19.98 -7.69 10.26
N VAL A 78 -19.47 -8.91 10.38
CA VAL A 78 -19.88 -9.86 11.43
C VAL A 78 -18.65 -10.25 12.23
N ASN A 79 -18.84 -10.28 13.55
CA ASN A 79 -17.85 -10.44 14.61
C ASN A 79 -17.06 -11.76 14.52
#